data_AF-A0A8X6MZ99-F1
#
_entry.id   AF-A0A8X6MZ99-F1
#
_cell.length_a   1.000
_cell.length_b   1.000
_cell.length_c   1.000
_cell.angle_alpha   90.00
_cell.angle_beta   90.00
_cell.angle_gamma   90.00
#
_symmetry.space_group_name_H-M   'P 1'
#
loop_
_entity.id
_entity.type
_entity.pdbx_description
1 polymer ?
#
loop_
_entity_poly.entity_id
_entity_poly.type
_entity_poly.pdbx_seq_one_letter_code
_entity_poly.pdbx_strand_id
1 'polypeptide(L)'
;MANARREDREGRHEENKLCSQRNRKTCLDLYTLDNIRQSGYYTIDPDGSDGPITAFTVYCRMGRSQDDVVTIVHHDSEESIFVRSNRDGPGSYSRILVYFIGMDKIKALTNASRYCRQEISWNCVGTGFHFDSGKPSSWWVSWDGKPQYMWGGAKRNNTCGCAGYGCKNPNFTCNCDSAPRFSWDKDEGYLEDKETLPISEVRFGFTFKT
;
A
#
# COMPACT_ATOMS: atom_id res chain seq x y z
N MET A 1 -17.70 -6.22 -10.06
CA MET A 1 -17.75 -7.67 -9.75
C MET A 1 -17.76 -8.59 -10.98
N ALA A 2 -18.55 -8.31 -12.04
CA ALA A 2 -18.58 -9.19 -13.23
C ALA A 2 -17.24 -9.25 -14.00
N ASN A 3 -16.51 -8.14 -14.09
CA ASN A 3 -15.24 -8.08 -14.81
C ASN A 3 -14.12 -8.85 -14.10
N ALA A 4 -13.98 -8.67 -12.78
CA ALA A 4 -13.01 -9.41 -11.96
C ALA A 4 -13.22 -10.93 -12.01
N ARG A 5 -14.48 -11.41 -12.01
CA ARG A 5 -14.80 -12.85 -12.16
C ARG A 5 -14.42 -13.41 -13.54
N ARG A 6 -14.46 -12.57 -14.57
CA ARG A 6 -14.08 -12.95 -15.93
C ARG A 6 -12.56 -13.03 -16.06
N GLU A 7 -11.84 -12.02 -15.58
CA GLU A 7 -10.38 -11.98 -15.54
C GLU A 7 -9.81 -13.18 -14.77
N ASP A 8 -10.43 -13.52 -13.64
CA ASP A 8 -10.07 -14.70 -12.82
C ASP A 8 -10.26 -16.02 -13.60
N ARG A 9 -11.33 -16.17 -14.38
CA ARG A 9 -11.57 -17.36 -15.20
C ARG A 9 -10.58 -17.47 -16.36
N GLU A 10 -10.24 -16.34 -16.99
CA GLU A 10 -9.32 -16.28 -18.11
C GLU A 10 -7.87 -16.54 -17.66
N GLY A 11 -7.43 -15.96 -16.53
CA GLY A 11 -6.10 -16.21 -15.97
C GLY A 11 -5.86 -17.66 -15.58
N ARG A 12 -6.83 -18.27 -14.88
CA ARG A 12 -6.77 -19.72 -14.56
C ARG A 12 -6.73 -20.62 -15.79
N HIS A 13 -7.35 -20.20 -16.89
CA HIS A 13 -7.30 -20.95 -18.14
C HIS A 13 -5.95 -20.83 -18.85
N GLU A 14 -5.28 -19.67 -18.78
CA GLU A 14 -3.90 -19.53 -19.28
C GLU A 14 -2.89 -20.32 -18.43
N GLU A 15 -3.02 -20.29 -17.10
CA GLU A 15 -2.17 -21.04 -16.18
C GLU A 15 -2.21 -22.56 -16.45
N ASN A 16 -3.40 -23.11 -16.72
CA ASN A 16 -3.57 -24.53 -17.04
C ASN A 16 -2.93 -24.98 -18.37
N LYS A 17 -2.50 -24.04 -19.22
CA LYS A 17 -1.79 -24.35 -20.48
C LYS A 17 -0.27 -24.39 -20.32
N LEU A 18 0.25 -24.07 -19.13
CA LEU A 18 1.68 -24.07 -18.87
C LEU A 18 2.22 -25.50 -18.85
N CYS A 19 3.22 -25.78 -19.69
CA CYS A 19 3.90 -27.07 -19.74
C CYS A 19 4.82 -27.32 -18.52
N SER A 20 5.12 -26.29 -17.73
CA SER A 20 5.99 -26.33 -16.55
C SER A 20 5.19 -26.66 -15.29
N GLN A 21 5.60 -27.69 -14.54
CA GLN A 21 5.08 -27.95 -13.19
C GLN A 21 5.71 -27.06 -12.10
N ARG A 22 6.67 -26.20 -12.45
CA ARG A 22 7.29 -25.25 -11.52
C ARG A 22 6.58 -23.91 -11.57
N ASN A 23 6.18 -23.43 -10.41
CA ASN A 23 5.64 -22.09 -10.23
C ASN A 23 6.70 -21.04 -10.54
N ARG A 24 6.27 -19.93 -11.15
CA ARG A 24 7.13 -18.77 -11.42
C ARG A 24 7.24 -17.88 -10.18
N LYS A 25 8.36 -17.17 -10.02
CA LYS A 25 8.59 -16.37 -8.81
C LYS A 25 7.71 -15.14 -8.75
N THR A 26 7.48 -14.50 -9.89
CA THR A 26 6.75 -13.24 -9.97
C THR A 26 5.80 -13.19 -11.17
N CYS A 27 4.88 -12.24 -11.19
CA CYS A 27 4.07 -11.95 -12.37
C CYS A 27 4.91 -11.56 -13.60
N LEU A 28 6.08 -10.94 -13.39
CA LEU A 28 7.00 -10.60 -14.46
C LEU A 28 7.62 -11.86 -15.09
N ASP A 29 7.91 -12.89 -14.29
CA ASP A 29 8.40 -14.18 -14.80
C ASP A 29 7.33 -14.89 -15.63
N LEU A 30 6.06 -14.87 -15.19
CA LEU A 30 4.92 -15.37 -15.99
C LEU A 30 4.85 -14.64 -17.35
N TYR A 31 5.02 -13.32 -17.34
CA TYR A 31 5.04 -12.53 -18.56
C TYR A 31 6.23 -12.87 -19.48
N THR A 32 7.43 -12.98 -18.94
CA THR A 32 8.66 -13.09 -19.75
C THR A 32 8.98 -14.52 -20.18
N LEU A 33 8.77 -15.50 -19.31
CA LEU A 33 9.18 -16.88 -19.54
C LEU A 33 8.06 -17.75 -20.09
N ASP A 34 6.82 -17.46 -19.67
CA ASP A 34 5.65 -18.26 -20.01
C ASP A 34 4.72 -17.58 -21.02
N ASN A 35 5.07 -16.37 -21.45
CA ASN A 35 4.31 -15.59 -22.42
C ASN A 35 2.84 -15.34 -21.98
N ILE A 36 2.59 -15.26 -20.66
CA ILE A 36 1.27 -14.88 -20.11
C ILE A 36 1.02 -13.40 -20.42
N ARG A 37 -0.14 -13.10 -20.99
CA ARG A 37 -0.49 -11.72 -21.42
C ARG A 37 -1.80 -11.24 -20.81
N GLN A 38 -2.64 -12.13 -20.34
CA GLN A 38 -3.91 -11.76 -19.74
C GLN A 38 -3.72 -11.34 -18.28
N SER A 39 -4.34 -10.22 -17.86
CA SER A 39 -4.42 -9.87 -16.45
C SER A 39 -5.38 -10.80 -15.72
N GLY A 40 -5.06 -11.17 -14.48
CA GLY A 40 -5.86 -12.13 -13.72
C GLY A 40 -5.16 -12.64 -12.48
N TYR A 41 -5.77 -13.64 -11.85
CA TYR A 41 -5.19 -14.32 -10.69
C TYR A 41 -4.32 -15.49 -11.13
N TYR A 42 -3.09 -15.54 -10.62
CA TYR A 42 -2.11 -16.57 -10.93
C TYR A 42 -1.38 -17.01 -9.67
N THR A 43 -0.91 -18.26 -9.66
CA THR A 43 -0.05 -18.78 -8.59
C THR A 43 1.40 -18.41 -8.86
N ILE A 44 2.05 -17.81 -7.86
CA ILE A 44 3.48 -17.49 -7.89
C ILE A 44 4.19 -18.04 -6.65
N ASP A 45 5.50 -18.16 -6.73
CA ASP A 45 6.38 -18.74 -5.72
C ASP A 45 7.66 -17.89 -5.54
N PRO A 46 7.57 -16.71 -4.88
CA PRO A 46 8.62 -15.69 -4.91
C PRO A 46 9.98 -16.09 -4.37
N ASP A 47 10.04 -16.92 -3.32
CA ASP A 47 11.27 -17.50 -2.79
C ASP A 47 11.71 -18.77 -3.55
N GLY A 48 10.83 -19.31 -4.39
CA GLY A 48 11.08 -20.46 -5.25
C GLY A 48 10.81 -21.78 -4.54
N SER A 49 10.73 -22.86 -5.31
CA SER A 49 10.13 -24.11 -4.81
C SER A 49 10.93 -24.87 -3.75
N ASP A 50 12.18 -24.46 -3.50
CA ASP A 50 13.02 -24.98 -2.42
C ASP A 50 12.94 -24.08 -1.16
N GLY A 51 12.20 -22.97 -1.22
CA GLY A 51 11.99 -22.00 -0.15
C GLY A 51 10.93 -22.41 0.87
N PRO A 52 10.91 -21.78 2.05
CA PRO A 52 9.96 -22.10 3.12
C PRO A 52 8.53 -21.57 2.87
N ILE A 53 8.33 -20.63 1.95
CA ILE A 53 7.02 -20.05 1.68
C ILE A 53 6.31 -20.86 0.60
N THR A 54 5.13 -21.38 0.92
CA THR A 54 4.30 -22.07 -0.08
C THR A 54 3.83 -21.08 -1.14
N ALA A 55 3.85 -21.50 -2.41
CA ALA A 55 3.26 -20.77 -3.52
C ALA A 55 1.83 -20.27 -3.21
N PHE A 56 1.47 -19.12 -3.77
CA PHE A 56 0.23 -18.45 -3.46
C PHE A 56 -0.32 -17.62 -4.62
N THR A 57 -1.63 -17.42 -4.60
CA THR A 57 -2.34 -16.68 -5.65
C THR A 57 -2.27 -15.18 -5.41
N VAL A 58 -1.95 -14.44 -6.47
CA VAL A 58 -1.92 -12.97 -6.51
C VAL A 58 -2.65 -12.48 -7.76
N TYR A 59 -3.02 -11.21 -7.81
CA TYR A 59 -3.48 -10.60 -9.05
C TYR A 59 -2.29 -10.05 -9.83
N CYS A 60 -2.05 -10.60 -11.01
CA CYS A 60 -1.09 -10.05 -11.97
C CYS A 60 -1.81 -9.11 -12.91
N ARG A 61 -1.45 -7.83 -12.87
CA ARG A 61 -1.83 -6.89 -13.91
C ARG A 61 -0.74 -6.89 -14.97
N MET A 62 -1.03 -7.53 -16.09
CA MET A 62 -0.16 -7.56 -17.26
C MET A 62 -0.32 -6.26 -18.05
N GLY A 63 0.78 -5.77 -18.62
CA GLY A 63 0.76 -4.60 -19.48
C GLY A 63 1.30 -4.86 -20.88
N ARG A 64 1.61 -3.79 -21.62
CA ARG A 64 2.12 -3.90 -23.00
C ARG A 64 3.61 -4.23 -23.05
N SER A 65 4.33 -3.80 -22.01
CA SER A 65 5.75 -4.03 -21.82
C SER A 65 6.02 -4.67 -20.47
N GLN A 66 7.25 -5.15 -20.27
CA GLN A 66 7.68 -5.73 -18.99
C GLN A 66 7.60 -4.71 -17.84
N ASP A 67 7.83 -3.42 -18.13
CA ASP A 67 7.80 -2.35 -17.13
C ASP A 67 6.38 -2.04 -16.62
N ASP A 68 5.36 -2.48 -17.35
CA ASP A 68 3.95 -2.30 -16.99
C ASP A 68 3.39 -3.45 -16.13
N VAL A 69 4.14 -4.55 -16.00
CA VAL A 69 3.69 -5.74 -15.27
C VAL A 69 3.84 -5.52 -13.77
N VAL A 70 2.74 -5.65 -13.04
CA VAL A 70 2.73 -5.50 -11.58
C VAL A 70 1.99 -6.63 -10.89
N THR A 71 2.49 -7.00 -9.72
CA THR A 71 1.80 -7.89 -8.77
C THR A 71 1.00 -7.02 -7.80
N ILE A 72 -0.30 -7.28 -7.67
CA ILE A 72 -1.19 -6.53 -6.78
C ILE A 72 -1.57 -7.41 -5.60
N VAL A 73 -1.39 -6.87 -4.38
CA VAL A 73 -1.80 -7.49 -3.11
C VAL A 73 -2.81 -6.57 -2.44
N HIS A 74 -3.99 -7.11 -2.17
CA HIS A 74 -5.10 -6.37 -1.58
C HIS A 74 -5.14 -6.47 -0.05
N HIS A 75 -5.75 -5.47 0.58
CA HIS A 75 -6.03 -5.44 2.02
C HIS A 75 -7.45 -4.94 2.33
N ASP A 76 -7.86 -5.10 3.59
CA ASP A 76 -9.22 -4.81 4.08
C ASP A 76 -9.54 -3.32 4.31
N SER A 77 -8.75 -2.40 3.75
CA SER A 77 -8.83 -0.96 4.06
C SER A 77 -8.61 -0.09 2.81
N GLU A 78 -8.99 -0.59 1.64
CA GLU A 78 -8.87 0.12 0.36
C GLU A 78 -10.01 1.13 0.13
N GLU A 79 -11.14 0.96 0.83
CA GLU A 79 -12.24 1.91 0.82
C GLU A 79 -12.08 2.98 1.92
N SER A 80 -12.78 4.11 1.78
CA SER A 80 -12.77 5.16 2.79
C SER A 80 -13.43 4.69 4.09
N ILE A 81 -12.65 4.72 5.18
CA ILE A 81 -13.13 4.40 6.53
C ILE A 81 -13.21 5.69 7.35
N PHE A 82 -14.32 5.87 8.06
CA PHE A 82 -14.47 7.02 8.95
C PHE A 82 -13.55 6.89 10.17
N VAL A 83 -12.72 7.91 10.40
CA VAL A 83 -11.75 7.93 11.49
C VAL A 83 -12.35 8.68 12.68
N ARG A 84 -12.67 7.96 13.75
CA ARG A 84 -13.15 8.55 15.00
C ARG A 84 -12.71 7.75 16.21
N SER A 85 -12.04 8.43 17.13
CA SER A 85 -11.58 7.85 18.39
C SER A 85 -12.57 8.12 19.53
N ASN A 86 -12.64 7.22 20.49
CA ASN A 86 -13.33 7.43 21.77
C ASN A 86 -12.43 8.05 22.85
N ARG A 87 -11.16 8.30 22.54
CA ARG A 87 -10.18 8.94 23.41
C ARG A 87 -9.53 10.09 22.68
N ASP A 88 -9.16 11.13 23.41
CA ASP A 88 -8.38 12.22 22.86
C ASP A 88 -6.87 11.96 23.02
N GLY A 89 -6.07 12.46 22.09
CA GLY A 89 -4.61 12.36 22.10
C GLY A 89 -3.97 11.80 20.81
N PRO A 90 -2.63 11.80 20.73
CA PRO A 90 -1.85 11.31 19.59
C PRO A 90 -2.11 9.84 19.29
N GLY A 91 -2.30 9.49 18.01
CA GLY A 91 -2.51 8.12 17.54
C GLY A 91 -3.65 7.38 18.23
N SER A 92 -4.65 8.10 18.77
CA SER A 92 -5.72 7.54 19.59
C SER A 92 -6.67 6.64 18.79
N TYR A 93 -6.88 6.93 17.50
CA TYR A 93 -7.44 5.98 16.56
C TYR A 93 -6.34 5.12 15.95
N SER A 94 -6.58 3.81 15.87
CA SER A 94 -5.70 2.81 15.30
C SER A 94 -6.49 1.96 14.31
N ARG A 95 -5.89 1.70 13.14
CA ARG A 95 -6.40 0.72 12.17
C ARG A 95 -5.24 -0.13 11.67
N ILE A 96 -5.26 -1.41 12.06
CA ILE A 96 -4.39 -2.44 11.51
C ILE A 96 -4.92 -2.84 10.13
N LEU A 97 -4.04 -2.90 9.12
CA LEU A 97 -4.37 -3.35 7.77
C LEU A 97 -4.20 -4.87 7.70
N VAL A 98 -5.24 -5.57 7.24
CA VAL A 98 -5.20 -7.03 7.07
C VAL A 98 -5.05 -7.35 5.59
N TYR A 99 -3.91 -7.92 5.22
CA TYR A 99 -3.63 -8.38 3.86
C TYR A 99 -4.04 -9.83 3.66
N PHE A 100 -4.69 -10.14 2.54
CA PHE A 100 -5.31 -11.45 2.33
C PHE A 100 -4.32 -12.61 2.16
N ILE A 101 -3.05 -12.33 1.86
CA ILE A 101 -2.01 -13.35 1.72
C ILE A 101 -1.13 -13.49 2.97
N GLY A 102 -1.27 -12.61 3.97
CA GLY A 102 -0.42 -12.60 5.16
C GLY A 102 1.00 -12.03 4.94
N MET A 103 1.64 -11.62 6.03
CA MET A 103 2.87 -10.82 5.98
C MET A 103 4.11 -11.59 5.51
N ASP A 104 4.24 -12.88 5.83
CA ASP A 104 5.40 -13.67 5.39
C ASP A 104 5.48 -13.81 3.86
N LYS A 105 4.31 -14.00 3.22
CA LYS A 105 4.17 -14.07 1.77
C LYS A 105 4.46 -12.71 1.12
N ILE A 106 4.01 -11.62 1.73
CA ILE A 106 4.35 -10.25 1.27
C ILE A 106 5.85 -10.03 1.37
N LYS A 107 6.50 -10.42 2.47
CA LYS A 107 7.95 -10.26 2.63
C LYS A 107 8.73 -11.00 1.55
N ALA A 108 8.34 -12.23 1.22
CA ALA A 108 8.94 -12.97 0.11
C ALA A 108 8.74 -12.27 -1.24
N LEU A 109 7.50 -11.81 -1.52
CA LEU A 109 7.17 -11.07 -2.73
C LEU A 109 7.95 -9.75 -2.83
N THR A 110 8.00 -8.98 -1.75
CA THR A 110 8.79 -7.75 -1.63
C THR A 110 10.24 -8.09 -1.96
N ASN A 111 10.87 -9.07 -1.31
CA ASN A 111 12.26 -9.44 -1.58
C ASN A 111 12.52 -9.80 -3.06
N ALA A 112 11.59 -10.51 -3.71
CA ALA A 112 11.69 -10.86 -5.12
C ALA A 112 11.42 -9.70 -6.10
N SER A 113 10.81 -8.61 -5.64
CA SER A 113 10.39 -7.48 -6.48
C SER A 113 11.46 -6.39 -6.58
N ARG A 114 11.60 -5.74 -7.75
CA ARG A 114 12.56 -4.64 -7.94
C ARG A 114 12.12 -3.34 -7.25
N TYR A 115 10.84 -3.01 -7.34
CA TYR A 115 10.23 -1.82 -6.74
C TYR A 115 8.90 -2.19 -6.10
N CYS A 116 8.52 -1.48 -5.05
CA CYS A 116 7.22 -1.60 -4.40
C CYS A 116 6.64 -0.20 -4.21
N ARG A 117 5.32 -0.07 -4.36
CA ARG A 117 4.63 1.16 -3.99
C ARG A 117 3.27 0.85 -3.39
N GLN A 118 2.84 1.70 -2.47
CA GLN A 118 1.52 1.63 -1.86
C GLN A 118 0.94 3.04 -1.80
N GLU A 119 -0.31 3.20 -2.20
CA GLU A 119 -1.01 4.47 -2.08
C GLU A 119 -1.60 4.63 -0.68
N ILE A 120 -1.49 5.82 -0.12
CA ILE A 120 -2.06 6.18 1.18
C ILE A 120 -2.73 7.55 1.06
N SER A 121 -3.90 7.70 1.69
CA SER A 121 -4.73 8.90 1.59
C SER A 121 -5.46 9.15 2.91
N TRP A 122 -5.52 10.42 3.35
CA TRP A 122 -6.29 10.81 4.52
C TRP A 122 -7.01 12.13 4.28
N ASN A 123 -8.33 12.12 4.47
CA ASN A 123 -9.16 13.32 4.55
C ASN A 123 -9.29 13.72 6.02
N CYS A 124 -8.96 14.97 6.34
CA CYS A 124 -8.77 15.46 7.70
C CYS A 124 -9.53 16.76 7.96
N VAL A 125 -9.93 16.98 9.22
CA VAL A 125 -10.56 18.22 9.70
C VAL A 125 -10.08 18.51 11.12
N GLY A 126 -9.52 19.70 11.33
CA GLY A 126 -9.14 20.16 12.68
C GLY A 126 -8.11 19.29 13.41
N THR A 127 -7.40 18.42 12.69
CA THR A 127 -6.30 17.56 13.16
C THR A 127 -5.30 17.36 12.01
N GLY A 128 -4.10 16.87 12.33
CA GLY A 128 -3.01 16.70 11.38
C GLY A 128 -1.98 15.66 11.80
N PHE A 129 -0.80 15.75 11.20
CA PHE A 129 0.37 14.91 11.42
C PHE A 129 1.31 15.52 12.46
N HIS A 130 1.61 16.81 12.35
CA HIS A 130 2.53 17.55 13.21
C HIS A 130 3.92 16.89 13.36
N PHE A 131 4.49 16.37 12.27
CA PHE A 131 5.75 15.63 12.30
C PHE A 131 6.92 16.43 12.89
N ASP A 132 7.01 17.74 12.60
CA ASP A 132 8.10 18.61 13.07
C ASP A 132 7.95 19.09 14.52
N SER A 133 6.84 18.76 15.20
CA SER A 133 6.57 19.24 16.57
C SER A 133 7.35 18.50 17.67
N GLY A 134 8.10 17.45 17.32
CA GLY A 134 8.69 16.50 18.27
C GLY A 134 7.65 15.62 18.99
N LYS A 135 6.35 15.84 18.75
CA LYS A 135 5.21 15.05 19.25
C LYS A 135 4.20 14.83 18.12
N PRO A 136 4.51 13.98 17.13
CA PRO A 136 3.59 13.69 16.03
C PRO A 136 2.22 13.22 16.54
N SER A 137 1.16 13.69 15.89
CA SER A 137 -0.21 13.36 16.22
C SER A 137 -0.73 12.14 15.47
N SER A 138 -0.31 11.99 14.21
CA SER A 138 -0.78 10.95 13.29
C SER A 138 0.37 10.43 12.43
N TRP A 139 0.40 9.14 12.12
CA TRP A 139 1.47 8.48 11.36
C TRP A 139 1.00 7.12 10.84
N TRP A 140 1.74 6.53 9.90
CA TRP A 140 1.60 5.12 9.54
C TRP A 140 2.74 4.30 10.16
N VAL A 141 2.56 3.00 10.24
CA VAL A 141 3.52 2.05 10.82
C VAL A 141 3.95 1.08 9.74
N SER A 142 5.25 0.87 9.59
CA SER A 142 5.83 -0.08 8.65
C SER A 142 5.59 -1.53 9.06
N TRP A 143 5.85 -2.45 8.14
CA TRP A 143 5.69 -3.90 8.35
C TRP A 143 6.43 -4.44 9.58
N ASP A 144 7.52 -3.79 9.99
CA ASP A 144 8.35 -4.14 11.15
C ASP A 144 7.94 -3.43 12.46
N GLY A 145 6.80 -2.74 12.46
CA GLY A 145 6.25 -2.07 13.63
C GLY A 145 6.85 -0.69 13.93
N LYS A 146 7.69 -0.15 13.04
CA LYS A 146 8.26 1.19 13.25
C LYS A 146 7.32 2.29 12.77
N PRO A 147 7.10 3.35 13.56
CA PRO A 147 6.34 4.51 13.10
C PRO A 147 7.11 5.27 12.01
N GLN A 148 6.39 5.78 11.03
CA GLN A 148 6.93 6.48 9.88
C GLN A 148 6.36 7.89 9.82
N TYR A 149 7.26 8.89 9.85
CA TYR A 149 6.91 10.31 9.91
C TYR A 149 7.07 10.96 8.54
N MET A 150 6.37 10.40 7.56
CA MET A 150 6.21 10.95 6.23
C MET A 150 4.89 10.46 5.66
N TRP A 151 4.26 11.23 4.78
CA TRP A 151 3.00 10.84 4.16
C TRP A 151 3.08 10.86 2.64
N GLY A 152 2.22 10.07 1.99
CA GLY A 152 2.23 9.78 0.56
C GLY A 152 2.82 10.87 -0.34
N GLY A 153 3.77 10.49 -1.19
CA GLY A 153 4.48 11.39 -2.11
C GLY A 153 5.60 12.23 -1.48
N ALA A 154 5.80 12.19 -0.16
CA ALA A 154 6.87 12.95 0.51
C ALA A 154 8.25 12.64 -0.07
N LYS A 155 9.06 13.69 -0.25
CA LYS A 155 10.45 13.60 -0.73
C LYS A 155 11.49 13.88 0.36
N ARG A 156 11.03 14.28 1.55
CA ARG A 156 11.85 14.55 2.73
C ARG A 156 11.18 13.94 3.96
N ASN A 157 11.97 13.71 5.00
CA ASN A 157 11.44 13.28 6.29
C ASN A 157 10.56 14.39 6.89
N ASN A 158 9.56 14.00 7.68
CA ASN A 158 8.63 14.88 8.38
C ASN A 158 7.77 15.75 7.46
N THR A 159 7.47 15.29 6.25
CA THR A 159 6.61 16.02 5.31
C THR A 159 5.55 15.13 4.68
N CYS A 160 4.62 15.76 3.96
CA CYS A 160 3.68 15.12 3.05
C CYS A 160 4.09 15.38 1.59
N GLY A 161 3.41 14.76 0.62
CA GLY A 161 3.69 14.96 -0.81
C GLY A 161 3.54 16.39 -1.31
N CYS A 162 2.77 17.24 -0.61
CA CYS A 162 2.56 18.62 -0.99
C CYS A 162 3.76 19.55 -0.70
N ALA A 163 4.72 19.12 0.13
CA ALA A 163 5.79 19.96 0.62
C ALA A 163 6.69 20.51 -0.50
N GLY A 164 6.82 21.84 -0.55
CA GLY A 164 7.63 22.57 -1.53
C GLY A 164 6.82 23.27 -2.61
N TYR A 165 5.83 22.60 -3.22
CA TYR A 165 5.10 23.16 -4.39
C TYR A 165 3.60 22.82 -4.46
N GLY A 166 3.01 22.16 -3.47
CA GLY A 166 1.62 21.67 -3.56
C GLY A 166 0.73 21.94 -2.34
N CYS A 167 1.28 22.40 -1.20
CA CYS A 167 0.44 22.63 -0.02
C CYS A 167 -0.39 23.91 -0.19
N LYS A 168 -1.67 23.86 0.22
CA LYS A 168 -2.58 25.03 0.15
C LYS A 168 -2.05 26.21 0.97
N ASN A 169 -1.45 25.92 2.12
CA ASN A 169 -0.74 26.89 2.94
C ASN A 169 0.77 26.60 2.87
N PRO A 170 1.58 27.49 2.26
CA PRO A 170 3.02 27.25 2.07
C PRO A 170 3.83 27.27 3.37
N ASN A 171 3.25 27.72 4.49
CA ASN A 171 3.90 27.67 5.80
C ASN A 171 3.87 26.27 6.44
N PHE A 172 3.17 25.32 5.83
CA PHE A 172 3.05 23.95 6.32
C PHE A 172 3.59 22.95 5.29
N THR A 173 4.08 21.80 5.77
CA THR A 173 4.61 20.70 4.97
C THR A 173 3.57 19.61 4.67
N CYS A 174 2.35 19.80 5.18
CA CYS A 174 1.19 18.93 5.02
C CYS A 174 -0.08 19.79 4.99
N ASN A 175 -1.06 19.48 4.13
CA ASN A 175 -2.33 20.22 4.09
C ASN A 175 -3.10 20.05 5.41
N CYS A 176 -3.14 18.83 5.97
CA CYS A 176 -3.85 18.55 7.21
C CYS A 176 -3.34 19.34 8.42
N ASP A 177 -2.06 19.70 8.45
CA ASP A 177 -1.50 20.52 9.53
C ASP A 177 -1.97 21.98 9.48
N SER A 178 -2.49 22.41 8.33
CA SER A 178 -3.04 23.76 8.14
C SER A 178 -4.57 23.83 8.26
N ALA A 179 -5.25 22.68 8.37
CA ALA A 179 -6.70 22.55 8.28
C ALA A 179 -7.40 23.16 9.52
N PRO A 180 -8.15 24.27 9.38
CA PRO A 180 -8.88 24.82 10.50
C PRO A 180 -10.01 23.88 10.95
N ARG A 181 -10.52 24.11 12.17
CA ARG A 181 -11.74 23.41 12.63
C ARG A 181 -12.86 23.71 11.62
N PHE A 182 -13.48 22.65 11.09
CA PHE A 182 -14.60 22.65 10.12
C PHE A 182 -14.25 22.81 8.63
N SER A 183 -12.98 22.79 8.23
CA SER A 183 -12.60 22.68 6.82
C SER A 183 -11.92 21.35 6.53
N TRP A 184 -12.36 20.69 5.45
CA TRP A 184 -11.75 19.45 4.97
C TRP A 184 -10.49 19.75 4.15
N ASP A 185 -9.43 19.05 4.52
CA ASP A 185 -8.20 18.97 3.75
C ASP A 185 -7.83 17.51 3.50
N LYS A 186 -6.79 17.32 2.68
CA LYS A 186 -6.35 16.01 2.26
C LYS A 186 -4.86 15.98 1.99
N ASP A 187 -4.21 14.93 2.43
CA ASP A 187 -2.88 14.54 1.99
C ASP A 187 -2.91 13.10 1.49
N GLU A 188 -2.28 12.85 0.34
CA GLU A 188 -2.25 11.55 -0.30
C GLU A 188 -1.03 11.37 -1.20
N GLY A 189 -0.77 10.12 -1.58
CA GLY A 189 0.19 9.77 -2.61
C GLY A 189 0.79 8.40 -2.39
N TYR A 190 1.77 8.06 -3.24
CA TYR A 190 2.50 6.80 -3.14
C TYR A 190 3.61 6.88 -2.11
N LEU A 191 3.70 5.85 -1.28
CA LEU A 191 4.92 5.42 -0.60
C LEU A 191 5.67 4.49 -1.55
N GLU A 192 6.97 4.69 -1.71
CA GLU A 192 7.79 3.96 -2.71
C GLU A 192 9.03 3.32 -2.08
N ASP A 193 9.27 3.57 -0.79
CA ASP A 193 10.36 2.92 -0.07
C ASP A 193 9.99 1.47 0.28
N LYS A 194 10.57 0.57 -0.50
CA LYS A 194 10.39 -0.87 -0.36
C LYS A 194 10.81 -1.40 1.02
N GLU A 195 11.78 -0.77 1.68
CA GLU A 195 12.30 -1.25 2.97
C GLU A 195 11.30 -1.05 4.12
N THR A 196 10.41 -0.07 3.98
CA THR A 196 9.39 0.27 4.99
C THR A 196 7.99 -0.23 4.63
N LEU A 197 7.77 -0.68 3.39
CA LEU A 197 6.50 -1.25 2.94
C LEU A 197 6.36 -2.76 3.23
N PRO A 198 5.12 -3.26 3.40
CA PRO A 198 3.84 -2.53 3.35
C PRO A 198 3.50 -1.76 4.64
N ILE A 199 2.46 -0.92 4.58
CA ILE A 199 1.84 -0.33 5.78
C ILE A 199 1.19 -1.44 6.60
N SER A 200 1.53 -1.56 7.88
CA SER A 200 0.89 -2.52 8.81
C SER A 200 -0.25 -1.88 9.62
N GLU A 201 -0.14 -0.60 9.94
CA GLU A 201 -1.10 0.13 10.74
C GLU A 201 -1.11 1.61 10.35
N VAL A 202 -2.27 2.26 10.45
CA VAL A 202 -2.39 3.73 10.46
C VAL A 202 -2.89 4.21 11.82
N ARG A 203 -2.34 5.32 12.29
CA ARG A 203 -2.69 5.97 13.56
C ARG A 203 -3.06 7.42 13.34
N PHE A 204 -4.21 7.82 13.87
CA PHE A 204 -4.71 9.18 13.76
C PHE A 204 -5.03 9.75 15.13
N GLY A 205 -4.42 10.90 15.44
CA GLY A 205 -4.58 11.60 16.71
C GLY A 205 -5.69 12.65 16.67
N PHE A 206 -6.17 13.01 17.85
CA PHE A 206 -7.14 14.11 18.04
C PHE A 206 -8.40 14.01 17.17
N THR A 207 -8.83 12.77 16.87
CA THR A 207 -10.08 12.46 16.13
C THR A 207 -11.24 12.17 17.07
N PHE A 208 -11.20 12.76 18.27
CA PHE A 208 -12.22 12.61 19.30
C PHE A 208 -13.35 13.63 19.07
N LYS A 209 -14.60 13.14 19.01
CA LYS A 209 -15.81 13.97 18.80
C LYS A 209 -15.76 14.85 17.54
N THR A 210 -14.97 14.47 16.53
CA THR A 210 -15.05 15.00 15.17
C THR A 210 -16.18 14.36 14.37
#